data_AF-A0A257PBK3-F1
#
_entry.id   AF-A0A257PBK3-F1
#
_cell.length_a   1.000
_cell.length_b   1.000
_cell.length_c   1.000
_cell.angle_alpha   90.00
_cell.angle_beta   90.00
_cell.angle_gamma   90.00
#
_symmetry.space_group_name_H-M   'P 1'
#
loop_
_entity.id
_entity.type
_entity.pdbx_description
1 polymer ?
#
loop_
_entity_poly.entity_id
_entity_poly.type
_entity_poly.pdbx_seq_one_letter_code
_entity_poly.pdbx_strand_id
1 'polypeptide(L)'
;MRSPRLSTQIFGSRLARQLFVLFVVVALVPLAVSDWLSSTAVNAVARQLYVQSQQRMTRQVSRQVFDRLLTAKALLRSLPLAAPQPDAPPPDMGRVFIALLMQSAQGQPEWASANAAPLWADWQNALPHIPAGQPTESKGAGQPHVLLRTLSMAGQPARVYLAVLQNGQVRWVAELNPEFLWSPVHDAMDGGVWQVRNAQGVPLYPANAARQGAGKTGAAQAPSFAFQRFMNGEFGAPDWVFT
;
A
#
# COMPACT_ATOMS: atom_id res chain seq x y z
N MET A 1 -76.86 -41.97 -0.77
CA MET A 1 -75.65 -41.12 -0.83
C MET A 1 -74.57 -41.88 -1.60
N ARG A 2 -74.32 -41.51 -2.86
CA ARG A 2 -73.31 -42.11 -3.75
C ARG A 2 -72.13 -41.13 -3.87
N SER A 3 -70.94 -41.57 -3.50
CA SER A 3 -69.70 -40.82 -3.66
C SER A 3 -69.27 -40.76 -5.14
N PRO A 4 -68.89 -39.59 -5.68
CA PRO A 4 -68.35 -39.51 -7.02
C PRO A 4 -66.91 -40.04 -7.03
N ARG A 5 -66.67 -41.09 -7.81
CA ARG A 5 -65.32 -41.57 -8.14
C ARG A 5 -64.77 -40.65 -9.23
N LEU A 6 -63.78 -39.82 -8.89
CA LEU A 6 -62.99 -39.08 -9.86
C LEU A 6 -62.14 -40.07 -10.67
N SER A 7 -62.59 -40.31 -11.90
CA SER A 7 -61.89 -41.05 -12.93
C SER A 7 -60.67 -40.25 -13.39
N THR A 8 -59.47 -40.71 -13.04
CA THR A 8 -58.19 -40.24 -13.59
C THR A 8 -57.80 -41.07 -14.80
N GLN A 9 -58.61 -41.07 -15.86
CA GLN A 9 -58.31 -41.76 -17.13
C GLN A 9 -58.26 -40.82 -18.34
N ILE A 10 -57.52 -39.70 -18.25
CA ILE A 10 -57.28 -38.82 -19.41
C ILE A 10 -55.79 -38.46 -19.59
N PHE A 11 -54.86 -39.31 -19.16
CA PHE A 11 -53.43 -39.13 -19.44
C PHE A 11 -52.79 -40.40 -20.04
N GLY A 12 -53.39 -40.91 -21.12
CA GLY A 12 -52.88 -42.05 -21.89
C GLY A 12 -52.18 -41.69 -23.21
N SER A 13 -52.09 -40.41 -23.59
CA SER A 13 -51.47 -39.98 -24.84
C SER A 13 -50.12 -39.32 -24.61
N ARG A 14 -49.07 -39.84 -25.28
CA ARG A 14 -47.71 -39.26 -25.28
C ARG A 14 -47.72 -37.78 -25.69
N LEU A 15 -48.64 -37.39 -26.58
CA LEU A 15 -48.84 -36.03 -27.05
C LEU A 15 -49.36 -35.08 -25.96
N ALA A 16 -50.33 -35.52 -25.16
CA ALA A 16 -50.86 -34.70 -24.05
C ALA A 16 -49.80 -34.46 -22.96
N ARG A 17 -48.98 -35.47 -22.68
CA ARG A 17 -47.84 -35.34 -21.74
C ARG A 17 -46.75 -34.41 -22.30
N GLN A 18 -46.48 -34.47 -23.61
CA GLN A 18 -45.55 -33.55 -24.27
C GLN A 18 -46.04 -32.10 -24.24
N LEU A 19 -47.31 -31.85 -24.54
CA LEU A 19 -47.91 -30.51 -24.49
C LEU A 19 -47.92 -29.94 -23.06
N PHE A 20 -48.24 -30.77 -22.07
CA PHE A 20 -48.19 -30.36 -20.67
C PHE A 20 -46.77 -30.03 -20.21
N VAL A 21 -45.78 -30.86 -20.54
CA VAL A 21 -44.36 -30.58 -20.24
C VAL A 21 -43.90 -29.31 -20.95
N LEU A 22 -44.29 -29.11 -22.21
CA LEU A 22 -43.92 -27.90 -22.95
C LEU A 22 -44.53 -26.64 -22.32
N PHE A 23 -45.79 -26.71 -21.89
CA PHE A 23 -46.46 -25.61 -21.18
C PHE A 23 -45.78 -25.28 -19.84
N VAL A 24 -45.46 -26.31 -19.04
CA VAL A 24 -44.75 -26.14 -17.76
C VAL A 24 -43.34 -25.57 -17.97
N VAL A 25 -42.61 -26.04 -18.98
CA VAL A 25 -41.28 -25.50 -19.32
C VAL A 25 -41.38 -24.05 -19.76
N VAL A 26 -42.32 -23.69 -20.64
CA VAL A 26 -42.52 -22.31 -21.09
C VAL A 26 -42.93 -21.39 -19.94
N ALA A 27 -43.68 -21.88 -18.94
CA ALA A 27 -44.05 -21.11 -17.75
C ALA A 27 -42.89 -20.96 -16.75
N LEU A 28 -41.99 -21.94 -16.65
CA LEU A 28 -40.86 -21.93 -15.71
C LEU A 28 -39.62 -21.19 -16.24
N VAL A 29 -39.43 -21.16 -17.56
CA VAL A 29 -38.27 -20.48 -18.20
C VAL A 29 -38.18 -19.00 -17.80
N PRO A 30 -39.27 -18.19 -17.83
CA PRO A 30 -39.20 -16.79 -17.41
C PRO A 30 -38.78 -16.59 -15.96
N LEU A 31 -39.23 -17.48 -15.05
CA LEU A 31 -38.87 -17.43 -13.63
C LEU A 31 -37.39 -17.77 -13.43
N ALA A 32 -36.89 -18.80 -14.09
CA ALA A 32 -35.48 -19.19 -14.03
C ALA A 32 -34.55 -18.12 -14.63
N VAL A 33 -34.96 -17.47 -15.72
CA VAL A 33 -34.21 -16.37 -16.35
C VAL A 33 -34.16 -15.14 -15.44
N SER A 34 -35.27 -14.81 -14.77
CA SER A 34 -35.31 -13.69 -13.82
C SER A 34 -34.38 -13.91 -12.62
N ASP A 35 -34.33 -15.13 -12.07
CA ASP A 35 -33.48 -15.46 -10.92
C ASP A 35 -31.98 -15.50 -11.30
N TRP A 36 -31.69 -15.99 -12.51
CA TRP A 36 -30.33 -15.99 -13.07
C TRP A 36 -29.82 -14.57 -13.39
N LEU A 37 -30.67 -13.70 -13.96
CA LEU A 37 -30.34 -12.29 -14.20
C LEU A 37 -30.14 -11.52 -12.90
N SER A 38 -30.94 -11.80 -11.87
CA SER A 38 -30.78 -11.18 -10.55
C SER A 38 -29.45 -11.58 -9.91
N SER A 39 -29.10 -12.87 -9.96
CA SER A 39 -27.85 -13.39 -9.40
C SER A 39 -26.60 -12.88 -10.15
N THR A 40 -26.65 -12.81 -11.48
CA THR A 40 -25.53 -12.31 -12.29
C THR A 40 -25.36 -10.79 -12.17
N ALA A 41 -26.46 -10.03 -12.11
CA ALA A 41 -26.42 -8.59 -11.88
C ALA A 41 -25.88 -8.25 -10.47
N VAL A 42 -26.32 -8.96 -9.43
CA VAL A 42 -25.80 -8.77 -8.07
C VAL A 42 -24.32 -9.11 -7.97
N ASN A 43 -23.87 -10.21 -8.60
CA ASN A 43 -22.46 -10.56 -8.63
C ASN A 43 -21.60 -9.55 -9.42
N ALA A 44 -22.14 -9.01 -10.53
CA ALA A 44 -21.47 -7.97 -11.31
C ALA A 44 -21.36 -6.66 -10.52
N VAL A 45 -22.43 -6.24 -9.84
CA VAL A 45 -22.43 -5.03 -8.99
C VAL A 45 -21.52 -5.21 -7.78
N ALA A 46 -21.56 -6.36 -7.10
CA ALA A 46 -20.68 -6.65 -5.98
C ALA A 46 -19.20 -6.63 -6.42
N ARG A 47 -18.87 -7.21 -7.57
CA ARG A 47 -17.52 -7.16 -8.14
C ARG A 47 -17.12 -5.74 -8.53
N GLN A 48 -18.03 -4.96 -9.12
CA GLN A 48 -17.76 -3.57 -9.49
C GLN A 48 -17.55 -2.67 -8.26
N LEU A 49 -18.37 -2.82 -7.22
CA LEU A 49 -18.22 -2.11 -5.96
C LEU A 49 -16.92 -2.49 -5.26
N TYR A 50 -16.55 -3.78 -5.29
CA TYR A 50 -15.27 -4.25 -4.76
C TYR A 50 -14.08 -3.63 -5.51
N VAL A 51 -14.09 -3.59 -6.85
CA VAL A 51 -13.01 -2.97 -7.63
C VAL A 51 -12.94 -1.46 -7.36
N GLN A 52 -14.09 -0.77 -7.29
CA GLN A 52 -14.12 0.66 -7.01
C GLN A 52 -13.70 1.00 -5.57
N SER A 53 -14.09 0.19 -4.58
CA SER A 53 -13.68 0.40 -3.19
C SER A 53 -12.18 0.18 -3.03
N GLN A 54 -11.62 -0.87 -3.64
CA GLN A 54 -10.18 -1.14 -3.67
C GLN A 54 -9.41 0.03 -4.29
N GLN A 55 -9.85 0.54 -5.45
CA GLN A 55 -9.21 1.70 -6.09
C GLN A 55 -9.18 2.95 -5.21
N ARG A 56 -10.28 3.25 -4.51
CA ARG A 56 -10.34 4.39 -3.59
C ARG A 56 -9.42 4.18 -2.39
N MET A 57 -9.42 2.97 -1.83
CA MET A 57 -8.56 2.61 -0.70
C MET A 57 -7.08 2.74 -1.07
N THR A 58 -6.63 2.15 -2.17
CA THR A 58 -5.21 2.20 -2.60
C THR A 58 -4.74 3.64 -2.81
N ARG A 59 -5.59 4.50 -3.40
CA ARG A 59 -5.29 5.93 -3.57
C ARG A 59 -5.20 6.67 -2.23
N GLN A 60 -6.10 6.35 -1.29
CA GLN A 60 -6.10 6.97 0.03
C GLN A 60 -4.87 6.55 0.84
N VAL A 61 -4.57 5.26 0.89
CA VAL A 61 -3.40 4.70 1.60
C VAL A 61 -2.10 5.28 1.03
N SER A 62 -1.93 5.24 -0.30
CA SER A 62 -0.72 5.79 -0.95
C SER A 62 -0.55 7.28 -0.69
N ARG A 63 -1.65 8.06 -0.68
CA ARG A 63 -1.62 9.48 -0.31
C ARG A 63 -1.20 9.68 1.15
N GLN A 64 -1.76 8.91 2.08
CA GLN A 64 -1.42 9.01 3.50
C GLN A 64 0.06 8.68 3.76
N VAL A 65 0.59 7.61 3.14
CA VAL A 65 2.02 7.27 3.22
C VAL A 65 2.88 8.42 2.68
N PHE A 66 2.49 9.00 1.54
CA PHE A 66 3.21 10.14 0.97
C PHE A 66 3.16 11.39 1.86
N ASP A 67 2.00 11.72 2.44
CA ASP A 67 1.86 12.86 3.35
C ASP A 67 2.73 12.68 4.60
N ARG A 68 2.89 11.45 5.10
CA ARG A 68 3.82 11.12 6.19
C ARG A 68 5.29 11.30 5.78
N LEU A 69 5.67 10.94 4.54
CA LEU A 69 7.01 11.21 4.01
C LEU A 69 7.29 12.70 3.88
N LEU A 70 6.32 13.49 3.40
CA LEU A 70 6.43 14.95 3.36
C LEU A 70 6.57 15.56 4.75
N THR A 71 5.84 15.02 5.72
CA THR A 71 5.95 15.44 7.13
C THR A 71 7.36 15.15 7.66
N ALA A 72 7.89 13.94 7.43
CA ALA A 72 9.25 13.59 7.79
C ALA A 72 10.29 14.47 7.08
N LYS A 73 10.10 14.78 5.78
CA LYS A 73 10.93 15.73 5.03
C LYS A 73 10.97 17.11 5.69
N ALA A 74 9.81 17.65 6.05
CA ALA A 74 9.69 18.96 6.68
C ALA A 74 10.37 19.00 8.06
N LEU A 75 10.12 17.97 8.89
CA LEU A 75 10.75 17.84 10.19
C LEU A 75 12.28 17.73 10.09
N LEU A 76 12.77 16.91 9.16
CA LEU A 76 14.21 16.75 8.95
C LEU A 76 14.88 18.05 8.49
N ARG A 77 14.20 18.85 7.65
CA ARG A 77 14.69 20.18 7.24
C ARG A 77 14.67 21.21 8.37
N SER A 78 13.80 21.03 9.36
CA SER A 78 13.70 21.92 10.51
C SER A 78 14.76 21.66 11.59
N LEU A 79 15.52 20.56 11.46
CA LEU A 79 16.57 20.24 12.41
C LEU A 79 17.66 21.32 12.43
N PRO A 80 18.24 21.59 13.61
CA PRO A 80 19.26 22.62 13.74
C PRO A 80 20.51 22.29 12.93
N LEU A 81 21.21 23.33 12.50
CA LEU A 81 22.52 23.22 11.87
C LEU A 81 23.64 22.96 12.88
N ALA A 82 23.39 23.08 14.18
CA ALA A 82 24.33 22.78 15.25
C ALA A 82 23.96 21.46 15.93
N ALA A 83 24.97 20.80 16.51
CA ALA A 83 24.77 19.56 17.24
C ALA A 83 23.75 19.76 18.38
N PRO A 84 22.73 18.89 18.48
CA PRO A 84 21.81 18.90 19.61
C PRO A 84 22.56 18.73 20.94
N GLN A 85 22.03 19.35 21.99
CA GLN A 85 22.54 19.10 23.34
C GLN A 85 22.22 17.67 23.79
N PRO A 86 23.08 17.02 24.59
CA PRO A 86 22.87 15.63 25.03
C PRO A 86 21.52 15.39 25.72
N ASP A 87 21.02 16.39 26.47
CA ASP A 87 19.80 16.28 27.27
C ASP A 87 18.53 16.76 26.53
N ALA A 88 18.66 17.23 25.29
CA ALA A 88 17.57 17.75 24.48
C ALA A 88 17.48 16.97 23.16
N PRO A 89 16.74 15.84 23.12
CA PRO A 89 16.61 15.07 21.89
C PRO A 89 15.96 15.91 20.79
N PRO A 90 16.34 15.68 19.52
CA PRO A 90 15.68 16.31 18.38
C PRO A 90 14.16 16.07 18.37
N PRO A 91 13.37 17.00 17.81
CA PRO A 91 11.92 16.84 17.74
C PRO A 91 11.52 15.56 16.98
N ASP A 92 10.43 14.93 17.44
CA ASP A 92 9.82 13.71 16.88
C ASP A 92 10.73 12.46 16.81
N MET A 93 11.81 12.45 17.59
CA MET A 93 12.63 11.27 17.84
C MET A 93 11.80 10.15 18.51
N GLY A 94 11.93 8.91 18.04
CA GLY A 94 11.15 7.75 18.46
C GLY A 94 9.78 7.63 17.78
N ARG A 95 9.17 8.76 17.36
CA ARG A 95 7.89 8.76 16.66
C ARG A 95 8.06 8.69 15.15
N VAL A 96 8.74 9.67 14.57
CA VAL A 96 8.95 9.77 13.11
C VAL A 96 10.29 9.19 12.71
N PHE A 97 11.32 9.42 13.52
CA PHE A 97 12.67 8.92 13.28
C PHE A 97 13.09 7.96 14.38
N ILE A 98 13.63 6.79 14.03
CA ILE A 98 14.18 5.84 15.00
C ILE A 98 15.68 6.04 15.24
N ALA A 99 16.36 6.64 14.28
CA ALA A 99 17.77 6.99 14.35
C ALA A 99 18.04 8.29 13.57
N LEU A 100 18.90 9.13 14.13
CA LEU A 100 19.40 10.36 13.54
C LEU A 100 20.92 10.44 13.68
N LEU A 101 21.57 10.88 12.60
CA LEU A 101 23.02 11.12 12.53
C LEU A 101 23.27 12.48 11.89
N MET A 102 24.09 13.28 12.54
CA MET A 102 24.59 14.54 12.04
C MET A 102 26.02 14.39 11.56
N GLN A 103 26.32 14.94 10.39
CA GLN A 103 27.66 14.94 9.83
C GLN A 103 28.24 16.34 9.72
N SER A 104 29.54 16.46 9.96
CA SER A 104 30.32 17.66 9.67
C SER A 104 30.39 17.94 8.16
N ALA A 105 30.83 19.14 7.81
CA ALA A 105 31.17 19.48 6.42
C ALA A 105 32.33 18.61 5.86
N GLN A 106 33.07 17.91 6.72
CA GLN A 106 34.11 16.96 6.34
C GLN A 106 33.61 15.51 6.29
N GLY A 107 32.30 15.29 6.49
CA GLY A 107 31.68 13.96 6.46
C GLY A 107 31.95 13.10 7.70
N GLN A 108 32.32 13.72 8.82
CA GLN A 108 32.56 13.05 10.10
C GLN A 108 31.32 13.14 11.00
N PRO A 109 31.00 12.12 11.79
CA PRO A 109 29.86 12.19 12.71
C PRO A 109 30.10 13.26 13.79
N GLU A 110 29.29 14.32 13.80
CA GLU A 110 29.32 15.38 14.84
C GLU A 110 28.40 15.02 16.00
N TRP A 111 27.30 14.35 15.71
CA TRP A 111 26.31 13.94 16.70
C TRP A 111 25.56 12.72 16.20
N ALA A 112 25.22 11.80 17.10
CA ALA A 112 24.49 10.58 16.77
C ALA A 112 23.50 10.27 17.89
N SER A 113 22.29 9.88 17.51
CA SER A 113 21.36 9.28 18.46
C SER A 113 21.80 7.89 18.92
N ALA A 114 21.21 7.37 19.99
CA ALA A 114 21.54 6.06 20.55
C ALA A 114 21.50 4.90 19.52
N ASN A 115 20.58 4.95 18.55
CA ASN A 115 20.41 3.90 17.54
C ASN A 115 21.13 4.18 16.21
N ALA A 116 21.93 5.24 16.12
CA ALA A 116 22.54 5.67 14.85
C ALA A 116 23.85 4.98 14.49
N ALA A 117 24.32 4.01 15.29
CA ALA A 117 25.59 3.31 15.04
C ALA A 117 25.74 2.74 13.60
N PRO A 118 24.74 2.05 13.01
CA PRO A 118 24.85 1.56 11.63
C PRO A 118 24.43 2.60 10.58
N LEU A 119 23.86 3.74 10.97
CA LEU A 119 23.05 4.59 10.08
C LEU A 119 23.83 5.12 8.88
N TRP A 120 25.11 5.45 9.05
CA TRP A 120 25.93 5.91 7.94
C TRP A 120 26.22 4.83 6.92
N ALA A 121 26.61 3.63 7.38
CA ALA A 121 26.88 2.50 6.50
C ALA A 121 25.60 2.07 5.77
N ASP A 122 24.48 2.03 6.48
CA ASP A 122 23.18 1.71 5.90
C ASP A 122 22.77 2.73 4.83
N TRP A 123 22.94 4.03 5.08
CA TRP A 123 22.69 5.08 4.09
C TRP A 123 23.54 4.95 2.82
N GLN A 124 24.80 4.57 2.98
CA GLN A 124 25.72 4.34 1.86
C GLN A 124 25.34 3.11 1.03
N ASN A 125 24.78 2.08 1.67
CA ASN A 125 24.34 0.85 1.00
C ASN A 125 22.92 0.96 0.44
N ALA A 126 22.10 1.89 0.94
CA ALA A 126 20.73 2.09 0.51
C ALA A 126 20.64 2.66 -0.92
N LEU A 127 19.55 2.34 -1.61
CA LEU A 127 19.30 2.70 -3.00
C LEU A 127 18.18 3.74 -3.13
N PRO A 128 18.21 4.64 -4.13
CA PRO A 128 19.23 4.71 -5.18
C PRO A 128 20.46 5.56 -4.76
N HIS A 129 21.65 5.20 -5.24
CA HIS A 129 22.85 6.02 -5.06
C HIS A 129 22.76 7.33 -5.84
N ILE A 130 22.29 7.24 -7.08
CA ILE A 130 22.07 8.37 -7.99
C ILE A 130 20.59 8.73 -7.95
N PRO A 131 20.24 9.98 -7.63
CA PRO A 131 18.84 10.41 -7.65
C PRO A 131 18.21 10.14 -9.02
N ALA A 132 16.97 9.65 -9.04
CA ALA A 132 16.21 9.38 -10.27
C ALA A 132 15.85 10.67 -11.04
N GLY A 133 16.16 11.83 -10.47
CA GLY A 133 15.95 13.16 -11.00
C GLY A 133 16.36 14.21 -9.97
N GLN A 134 16.46 15.47 -10.41
CA GLN A 134 16.75 16.57 -9.51
C GLN A 134 15.46 16.94 -8.73
N PRO A 135 15.51 17.03 -7.39
CA PRO A 135 14.37 17.50 -6.60
C PRO A 135 13.92 18.88 -7.10
N THR A 136 12.62 19.06 -7.29
CA THR A 136 11.99 20.23 -7.92
C THR A 136 12.33 21.55 -7.19
N GLU A 137 12.64 21.45 -5.90
CA GLU A 137 13.03 22.57 -5.04
C GLU A 137 14.49 23.03 -5.22
N SER A 138 15.30 22.34 -6.03
CA SER A 138 16.73 22.66 -6.22
C SER A 138 17.00 23.94 -7.03
N LYS A 139 15.99 24.76 -7.31
CA LYS A 139 16.11 25.98 -8.14
C LYS A 139 16.89 27.13 -7.47
N GLY A 140 17.31 27.00 -6.21
CA GLY A 140 18.12 28.00 -5.50
C GLY A 140 19.46 27.44 -5.04
N ALA A 141 20.56 28.12 -5.37
CA ALA A 141 21.89 27.81 -4.85
C ALA A 141 21.87 27.89 -3.31
N GLY A 142 22.29 26.81 -2.64
CA GLY A 142 22.42 26.74 -1.18
C GLY A 142 21.17 26.29 -0.40
N GLN A 143 20.05 25.96 -1.05
CA GLN A 143 18.90 25.42 -0.33
C GLN A 143 19.12 23.95 0.08
N PRO A 144 18.78 23.57 1.32
CA PRO A 144 18.88 22.19 1.76
C PRO A 144 17.86 21.35 0.99
N HIS A 145 18.34 20.29 0.33
CA HIS A 145 17.48 19.32 -0.37
C HIS A 145 17.47 17.99 0.38
N VAL A 146 16.38 17.24 0.23
CA VAL A 146 16.21 15.95 0.92
C VAL A 146 16.21 14.83 -0.10
N LEU A 147 17.05 13.84 0.12
CA LEU A 147 17.08 12.61 -0.67
C LEU A 147 16.47 11.46 0.13
N LEU A 148 15.74 10.59 -0.56
CA LEU A 148 15.22 9.35 0.00
C LEU A 148 15.99 8.15 -0.55
N ARG A 149 16.36 7.24 0.35
CA ARG A 149 16.91 5.93 -0.01
C ARG A 149 16.19 4.83 0.76
N THR A 150 16.24 3.62 0.23
CA THR A 150 15.61 2.43 0.79
C THR A 150 16.60 1.28 0.84
N LEU A 151 16.57 0.50 1.92
CA LEU A 151 17.31 -0.74 2.07
C LEU A 151 16.33 -1.87 2.37
N SER A 152 16.15 -2.76 1.40
CA SER A 152 15.25 -3.89 1.54
C SER A 152 15.94 -5.07 2.19
N MET A 153 15.26 -5.68 3.16
CA MET A 153 15.68 -6.94 3.80
C MET A 153 14.66 -8.04 3.51
N ALA A 154 15.13 -9.27 3.35
CA ALA A 154 14.26 -10.39 3.02
C ALA A 154 13.21 -10.60 4.14
N GLY A 155 11.93 -10.57 3.77
CA GLY A 155 10.80 -10.86 4.68
C GLY A 155 10.43 -9.74 5.65
N GLN A 156 11.10 -8.59 5.61
CA GLN A 156 10.80 -7.43 6.46
C GLN A 156 10.41 -6.21 5.61
N PRO A 157 9.65 -5.25 6.17
CA PRO A 157 9.52 -3.93 5.56
C PRO A 157 10.92 -3.33 5.31
N ALA A 158 11.09 -2.69 4.16
CA ALA A 158 12.34 -2.01 3.83
C ALA A 158 12.58 -0.85 4.80
N ARG A 159 13.83 -0.67 5.19
CA ARG A 159 14.26 0.52 5.92
C ARG A 159 14.26 1.70 4.97
N VAL A 160 13.69 2.81 5.41
CA VAL A 160 13.60 4.04 4.61
C VAL A 160 14.45 5.09 5.30
N TYR A 161 15.35 5.69 4.53
CA TYR A 161 16.27 6.71 4.99
C TYR A 161 16.00 8.02 4.27
N LEU A 162 16.12 9.11 5.01
CA LEU A 162 16.13 10.47 4.47
C LEU A 162 17.46 11.12 4.82
N ALA A 163 18.05 11.84 3.86
CA ALA A 163 19.21 12.66 4.12
C ALA A 163 18.98 14.09 3.67
N VAL A 164 19.34 15.06 4.51
CA VAL A 164 19.40 16.47 4.13
C VAL A 164 20.80 16.74 3.61
N LEU A 165 20.87 17.28 2.40
CA LEU A 165 22.10 17.75 1.80
C LEU A 165 22.12 19.27 1.84
N GLN A 166 23.22 19.81 2.34
CA GLN A 166 23.51 21.24 2.36
C GLN A 166 24.77 21.46 1.55
N ASN A 167 24.71 22.33 0.53
CA ASN A 167 25.81 22.58 -0.40
C ASN A 167 26.38 21.29 -1.05
N GLY A 168 25.51 20.30 -1.30
CA GLY A 168 25.88 19.01 -1.89
C GLY A 168 26.48 17.98 -0.93
N GLN A 169 26.67 18.33 0.34
CA GLN A 169 27.15 17.42 1.38
C GLN A 169 26.02 17.00 2.31
N VAL A 170 26.04 15.74 2.75
CA VAL A 170 25.07 15.22 3.72
C VAL A 170 25.31 15.90 5.07
N ARG A 171 24.29 16.59 5.60
CA ARG A 171 24.33 17.22 6.93
C ARG A 171 23.61 16.37 7.98
N TRP A 172 22.46 15.82 7.61
CA TRP A 172 21.64 14.97 8.46
C TRP A 172 21.27 13.70 7.70
N VAL A 173 21.31 12.57 8.39
CA VAL A 173 20.76 11.28 7.95
C VAL A 173 19.78 10.82 9.00
N ALA A 174 18.63 10.33 8.55
CA ALA A 174 17.56 9.83 9.40
C ALA A 174 17.06 8.49 8.88
N GLU A 175 16.78 7.57 9.80
CA GLU A 175 15.97 6.38 9.53
C GLU A 175 14.54 6.64 9.99
N LEU A 176 13.58 6.45 9.08
CA LEU A 176 12.17 6.58 9.42
C LEU A 176 11.72 5.41 10.27
N ASN A 177 10.85 5.71 11.23
CA ASN A 177 10.13 4.69 11.96
C ASN A 177 9.19 3.94 11.01
N PRO A 178 9.34 2.62 10.82
CA PRO A 178 8.47 1.84 9.95
C PRO A 178 7.01 1.85 10.42
N GLU A 179 6.74 1.89 11.73
CA GLU A 179 5.37 1.97 12.26
C GLU A 179 4.69 3.29 11.89
N PHE A 180 5.45 4.39 11.95
CA PHE A 180 4.96 5.68 11.49
C PHE A 180 4.74 5.68 9.97
N LEU A 181 5.68 5.16 9.18
CA LEU A 181 5.52 5.22 7.72
C LEU A 181 4.37 4.31 7.23
N TRP A 182 4.28 3.09 7.76
CA TRP A 182 3.43 2.04 7.24
C TRP A 182 2.10 1.87 7.99
N SER A 183 1.82 2.62 9.07
CA SER A 183 0.52 2.54 9.75
C SER A 183 -0.70 2.66 8.81
N PRO A 184 -0.73 3.54 7.78
CA PRO A 184 -1.85 3.57 6.83
C PRO A 184 -2.06 2.25 6.07
N VAL A 185 -0.98 1.51 5.82
CA VAL A 185 -1.03 0.19 5.18
C VAL A 185 -1.56 -0.83 6.17
N HIS A 186 -1.07 -0.82 7.41
CA HIS A 186 -1.56 -1.69 8.48
C HIS A 186 -3.06 -1.47 8.74
N ASP A 187 -3.52 -0.22 8.81
CA ASP A 187 -4.92 0.13 9.06
C ASP A 187 -5.83 -0.31 7.89
N ALA A 188 -5.29 -0.37 6.66
CA ALA A 188 -6.03 -0.83 5.48
C ALA A 188 -6.02 -2.36 5.29
N MET A 189 -5.20 -3.11 6.04
CA MET A 189 -5.09 -4.56 5.92
C MET A 189 -6.34 -5.32 6.36
N ASP A 190 -7.21 -4.71 7.17
CA ASP A 190 -8.51 -5.28 7.51
C ASP A 190 -9.38 -5.57 6.26
N GLY A 191 -9.03 -4.97 5.11
CA GLY A 191 -9.68 -5.17 3.82
C GLY A 191 -8.93 -6.03 2.78
N GLY A 192 -7.73 -6.55 3.06
CA GLY A 192 -6.98 -7.36 2.07
C GLY A 192 -5.45 -7.50 2.28
N VAL A 193 -4.79 -8.16 1.32
CA VAL A 193 -3.32 -8.34 1.29
C VAL A 193 -2.70 -7.16 0.55
N TRP A 194 -1.84 -6.40 1.24
CA TRP A 194 -1.15 -5.25 0.67
C TRP A 194 0.30 -5.52 0.36
N GLN A 195 0.78 -4.96 -0.75
CA GLN A 195 2.19 -4.94 -1.10
C GLN A 195 2.59 -3.57 -1.63
N VAL A 196 3.77 -3.08 -1.19
CA VAL A 196 4.39 -1.88 -1.74
C VAL A 196 5.74 -2.24 -2.34
N ARG A 197 5.99 -1.80 -3.57
CA ARG A 197 7.26 -2.01 -4.29
C ARG A 197 7.78 -0.68 -4.83
N ASN A 198 9.08 -0.59 -5.08
CA ASN A 198 9.60 0.51 -5.91
C ASN A 198 9.38 0.22 -7.40
N ALA A 199 9.68 1.20 -8.26
CA ALA A 199 9.57 1.10 -9.72
C ALA A 199 10.42 -0.04 -10.32
N GLN A 200 11.46 -0.49 -9.62
CA GLN A 200 12.31 -1.63 -9.99
C GLN A 200 11.74 -2.98 -9.51
N GLY A 201 10.55 -3.00 -8.89
CA GLY A 201 9.90 -4.21 -8.40
C GLY A 201 10.41 -4.73 -7.05
N VAL A 202 11.35 -4.03 -6.42
CA VAL A 202 11.90 -4.38 -5.11
C VAL A 202 10.83 -4.15 -4.03
N PRO A 203 10.57 -5.13 -3.15
CA PRO A 203 9.58 -4.95 -2.08
C PRO A 203 10.06 -3.91 -1.06
N LEU A 204 9.20 -2.92 -0.82
CA LEU A 204 9.32 -1.94 0.25
C LEU A 204 8.46 -2.33 1.45
N TYR A 205 7.32 -2.94 1.20
CA TYR A 205 6.46 -3.55 2.20
C TYR A 205 5.98 -4.91 1.67
N PRO A 206 6.43 -6.04 2.24
CA PRO A 206 6.10 -7.35 1.70
C PRO A 206 4.70 -7.80 2.11
N ALA A 207 3.98 -8.48 1.20
CA ALA A 207 2.66 -9.06 1.45
C ALA A 207 2.60 -10.03 2.65
N ASN A 208 3.75 -10.59 3.05
CA ASN A 208 3.85 -11.52 4.18
C ASN A 208 4.21 -10.84 5.51
N ALA A 209 4.63 -9.56 5.54
CA ALA A 209 4.78 -8.82 6.80
C ALA A 209 3.47 -8.82 7.58
N ALA A 210 2.35 -8.85 6.85
CA ALA A 210 0.99 -8.99 7.35
C ALA A 210 0.65 -10.30 8.09
N ARG A 211 1.36 -11.41 7.79
CA ARG A 211 0.97 -12.76 8.29
C ARG A 211 1.52 -13.12 9.66
N GLN A 212 2.29 -12.23 10.30
CA GLN A 212 2.76 -12.49 11.67
C GLN A 212 1.66 -12.33 12.74
N GLY A 213 0.44 -11.87 12.38
CA GLY A 213 -0.68 -11.71 13.30
C GLY A 213 -1.99 -12.46 12.97
N ALA A 214 -2.20 -12.96 11.74
CA ALA A 214 -3.47 -13.57 11.36
C ALA A 214 -3.29 -14.88 10.57
N GLY A 215 -4.02 -15.91 10.99
CA GLY A 215 -3.94 -17.28 10.52
C GLY A 215 -4.07 -17.46 9.00
N LYS A 216 -3.38 -18.49 8.51
CA LYS A 216 -3.36 -18.90 7.09
C LYS A 216 -4.76 -19.17 6.57
N THR A 217 -5.29 -18.30 5.71
CA THR A 217 -6.37 -18.63 4.78
C THR A 217 -5.88 -18.44 3.35
N GLY A 218 -6.17 -19.42 2.49
CA GLY A 218 -5.67 -19.52 1.13
C GLY A 218 -6.12 -18.34 0.26
N ALA A 219 -5.15 -17.68 -0.39
CA ALA A 219 -5.39 -16.54 -1.24
C ALA A 219 -5.77 -17.01 -2.66
N ALA A 220 -7.05 -16.86 -3.02
CA ALA A 220 -7.40 -16.63 -4.41
C ALA A 220 -6.74 -15.31 -4.85
N GLN A 221 -6.13 -15.28 -6.04
CA GLN A 221 -5.56 -14.06 -6.62
C GLN A 221 -6.69 -13.06 -6.89
N ALA A 222 -6.95 -12.20 -5.91
CA ALA A 222 -7.83 -11.06 -6.05
C ALA A 222 -7.19 -10.05 -7.03
N PRO A 223 -7.99 -9.33 -7.82
CA PRO A 223 -7.47 -8.30 -8.72
C PRO A 223 -6.71 -7.24 -7.92
N SER A 224 -5.41 -7.14 -8.13
CA SER A 224 -4.55 -6.13 -7.50
C SER A 224 -4.59 -4.83 -8.32
N PHE A 225 -4.80 -3.70 -7.65
CA PHE A 225 -4.80 -2.39 -8.30
C PHE A 225 -3.49 -1.68 -7.99
N ALA A 226 -2.71 -1.39 -9.02
CA ALA A 226 -1.44 -0.69 -8.90
C ALA A 226 -1.64 0.83 -8.92
N PHE A 227 -1.23 1.54 -7.87
CA PHE A 227 -1.10 3.00 -7.89
C PHE A 227 0.36 3.41 -7.80
N GLN A 228 0.85 4.13 -8.81
CA GLN A 228 2.21 4.67 -8.85
C GLN A 228 2.24 6.07 -8.25
N ARG A 229 3.12 6.28 -7.26
CA ARG A 229 3.35 7.59 -6.66
C ARG A 229 4.65 8.18 -7.16
N PHE A 230 4.57 9.40 -7.70
CA PHE A 230 5.72 10.16 -8.16
C PHE A 230 6.57 10.62 -6.98
N MET A 231 7.70 9.97 -6.78
CA MET A 231 8.66 10.28 -5.71
C MET A 231 9.82 11.16 -6.21
N ASN A 232 10.02 11.17 -7.53
CA ASN A 232 11.18 11.79 -8.17
C ASN A 232 11.26 13.30 -7.89
N GLY A 233 10.15 14.02 -8.07
CA GLY A 233 10.13 15.48 -7.90
C GLY A 233 10.38 15.97 -6.48
N GLU A 234 10.08 15.17 -5.45
CA GLU A 234 10.19 15.61 -4.05
C GLU A 234 11.44 15.09 -3.34
N PHE A 235 11.89 13.88 -3.70
CA PHE A 235 12.90 13.14 -2.96
C PHE A 235 14.05 12.62 -3.85
N GLY A 236 13.99 12.81 -5.17
CA GLY A 236 14.94 12.21 -6.10
C GLY A 236 14.93 10.67 -6.08
N ALA A 237 13.85 10.05 -5.62
CA ALA A 237 13.72 8.61 -5.49
C ALA A 237 12.83 7.99 -6.58
N PRO A 238 12.96 6.67 -6.87
CA PRO A 238 12.09 6.00 -7.81
C PRO A 238 10.66 5.96 -7.28
N ASP A 239 9.70 5.90 -8.19
CA ASP A 239 8.30 5.86 -7.84
C ASP A 239 7.94 4.58 -7.07
N TRP A 240 6.94 4.69 -6.21
CA TRP A 240 6.44 3.55 -5.43
C TRP A 240 5.10 3.08 -5.97
N VAL A 241 4.92 1.77 -6.01
CA VAL A 241 3.73 1.10 -6.54
C VAL A 241 3.04 0.36 -5.39
N PHE A 242 1.79 0.71 -5.14
CA PHE A 242 0.92 0.10 -4.12
C PHE A 242 -0.05 -0.86 -4.80
N THR A 243 -0.16 -2.09 -4.29
CA THR A 243 -1.00 -3.17 -4.85
C THR A 243 -1.69 -4.00 -3.78
#